data_AF-A0A8J8G318-F1
#
_entry.id   AF-A0A8J8G318-F1
#
_cell.length_a   1.000
_cell.length_b   1.000
_cell.length_c   1.000
_cell.angle_alpha   90.00
_cell.angle_beta   90.00
_cell.angle_gamma   90.00
#
_symmetry.space_group_name_H-M   'P 1'
#
loop_
_entity.id
_entity.type
_entity.pdbx_description
1 polymer ?
#
loop_
_entity_poly.entity_id
_entity_poly.type
_entity_poly.pdbx_seq_one_letter_code
_entity_poly.pdbx_strand_id
1 'polypeptide(L)'
;MDVTTLKILARMAKGEEGQNVRFHFVSSDSTNVLCSCSTLEELYECVMKTDPKILIKHVCSCEEVDKIEGTRDLAFYIHYVFGDAELSMKIYNLAERLADEPDKLKLELGNLLFTRLLNFSEIALIPD
;
A
#
# COMPACT_ATOMS: atom_id res chain seq x y z
N MET A 1 -3.97 -17.76 -12.42
CA MET A 1 -3.09 -16.73 -11.82
C MET A 1 -1.79 -16.77 -12.60
N ASP A 2 -1.29 -15.63 -13.07
CA ASP A 2 -0.09 -15.61 -13.93
C ASP A 2 1.18 -15.93 -13.12
N VAL A 3 2.14 -16.62 -13.75
CA VAL A 3 3.43 -17.04 -13.15
C VAL A 3 4.22 -15.83 -12.65
N THR A 4 4.05 -14.68 -13.31
CA THR A 4 4.62 -13.39 -12.94
C THR A 4 4.05 -12.89 -11.60
N THR A 5 2.74 -13.00 -11.41
CA THR A 5 2.08 -12.66 -10.14
C THR A 5 2.60 -13.54 -9.01
N LEU A 6 2.66 -14.86 -9.19
CA LEU A 6 3.15 -15.79 -8.16
C LEU A 6 4.61 -15.54 -7.75
N LYS A 7 5.49 -15.18 -8.69
CA LYS A 7 6.89 -14.85 -8.40
C LYS A 7 7.04 -13.55 -7.61
N ILE A 8 6.19 -12.57 -7.87
CA ILE A 8 6.15 -11.31 -7.15
C ILE A 8 5.65 -11.56 -5.72
N LEU A 9 4.57 -12.34 -5.54
CA LEU A 9 4.07 -12.73 -4.23
C LEU A 9 5.14 -13.50 -3.42
N ALA A 10 5.87 -14.42 -4.08
CA ALA A 10 6.94 -15.20 -3.47
C ALA A 10 8.17 -14.38 -3.07
N ARG A 11 8.53 -13.33 -3.81
CA ARG A 11 9.63 -12.40 -3.43
C ARG A 11 9.26 -11.55 -2.22
N MET A 12 8.01 -11.07 -2.16
CA MET A 12 7.49 -10.36 -0.98
C MET A 12 7.47 -11.25 0.27
N ALA A 13 7.13 -12.54 0.14
CA ALA A 13 7.12 -13.49 1.24
C ALA A 13 8.54 -13.88 1.73
N LYS A 14 9.54 -13.84 0.86
CA LYS A 14 10.94 -14.20 1.18
C LYS A 14 11.77 -13.04 1.73
N GLY A 15 11.25 -11.81 1.72
CA GLY A 15 12.01 -10.62 2.14
C GLY A 15 13.24 -10.33 1.27
N GLU A 16 13.28 -10.86 0.04
CA GLU A 16 14.39 -10.61 -0.89
C GLU A 16 14.19 -9.23 -1.53
N GLU A 17 14.97 -8.26 -1.04
CA GLU A 17 14.90 -6.85 -1.39
C GLU A 17 14.82 -6.61 -2.92
N GLY A 18 13.65 -6.20 -3.41
CA GLY A 18 13.64 -5.00 -4.26
C GLY A 18 14.07 -3.85 -3.35
N GLN A 19 14.89 -2.91 -3.85
CA GLN A 19 15.44 -1.77 -3.06
C GLN A 19 14.48 -1.41 -1.93
N ASN A 20 14.89 -1.64 -0.68
CA ASN A 20 14.04 -1.68 0.52
C ASN A 20 13.44 -0.28 0.87
N VAL A 21 12.69 0.29 -0.07
CA VAL A 21 12.05 1.60 0.04
C VAL A 21 10.86 1.41 0.95
N ARG A 22 10.92 1.97 2.15
CA ARG A 22 9.76 2.03 3.04
C ARG A 22 8.82 3.10 2.53
N PHE A 23 7.52 2.81 2.57
CA PHE A 23 6.49 3.82 2.41
C PHE A 23 6.25 4.53 3.74
N HIS A 24 6.17 5.86 3.72
CA HIS A 24 5.97 6.67 4.91
C HIS A 24 4.62 7.39 4.87
N PHE A 25 3.78 7.14 5.87
CA PHE A 25 2.61 7.99 6.15
C PHE A 25 3.07 9.17 7.00
N VAL A 26 2.97 10.36 6.45
CA VAL A 26 3.46 11.60 7.06
C VAL A 26 2.29 12.46 7.50
N SER A 27 2.42 13.15 8.63
CA SER A 27 1.45 14.12 9.11
C SER A 27 1.24 15.28 8.12
N SER A 28 0.06 15.89 8.15
CA SER A 28 -0.27 17.05 7.31
C SER A 28 0.48 18.32 7.72
N ASP A 29 0.82 18.45 9.00
CA ASP A 29 1.24 19.73 9.59
C ASP A 29 2.72 19.76 9.98
N SER A 30 3.33 18.57 10.00
CA SER A 30 4.75 18.38 10.27
C SER A 30 5.23 17.29 9.35
N THR A 31 6.47 17.39 8.85
CA THR A 31 7.15 16.32 8.12
C THR A 31 7.48 15.14 9.04
N ASN A 32 6.63 14.86 10.03
CA ASN A 32 6.79 13.79 10.99
C ASN A 32 6.16 12.51 10.43
N VAL A 33 6.94 11.43 10.45
CA VAL A 33 6.48 10.11 10.03
C VAL A 33 5.57 9.54 11.12
N LEU A 34 4.33 9.27 10.77
CA LEU A 34 3.33 8.67 11.67
C LEU A 34 3.39 7.15 11.65
N CYS A 35 3.60 6.58 10.46
CA CYS A 35 3.75 5.14 10.25
C CYS A 35 4.64 4.88 9.05
N SER A 36 5.31 3.73 9.02
CA SER A 36 6.04 3.29 7.85
C SER A 36 5.85 1.81 7.60
N CYS A 37 5.82 1.41 6.33
CA CYS A 37 5.62 0.02 5.94
C CYS A 37 6.56 -0.37 4.80
N SER A 38 6.92 -1.64 4.80
CA SER A 38 7.76 -2.34 3.82
C SER A 38 7.14 -3.66 3.39
N THR A 39 6.12 -4.14 4.11
CA THR A 39 5.34 -5.33 3.77
C THR A 39 3.86 -4.99 3.64
N LEU A 40 3.08 -5.90 3.03
CA LEU A 40 1.63 -5.72 2.89
C LEU A 40 0.91 -5.74 4.24
N GLU A 41 1.41 -6.52 5.22
CA GLU A 41 0.88 -6.55 6.59
C GLU A 41 1.10 -5.23 7.31
N GLU A 42 2.34 -4.73 7.29
CA GLU A 42 2.67 -3.42 7.86
C GLU A 42 1.84 -2.31 7.20
N LEU A 43 1.63 -2.39 5.89
CA LEU A 43 0.82 -1.42 5.16
C LEU A 43 -0.63 -1.44 5.63
N TYR A 44 -1.25 -2.63 5.73
CA TYR A 44 -2.61 -2.76 6.25
C TYR A 44 -2.72 -2.17 7.65
N GLU A 45 -1.79 -2.50 8.55
CA GLU A 45 -1.77 -1.91 9.89
C GLU A 45 -1.65 -0.39 9.87
N CYS A 46 -0.74 0.15 9.05
CA CYS A 46 -0.56 1.60 8.91
C CYS A 46 -1.85 2.27 8.42
N VAL A 47 -2.52 1.70 7.40
CA VAL A 47 -3.79 2.23 6.89
C VAL A 47 -4.84 2.26 8.00
N MET A 48 -4.97 1.18 8.79
CA MET A 48 -5.96 1.11 9.86
C MET A 48 -5.68 2.08 11.02
N LYS A 49 -4.40 2.35 11.31
CA LYS A 49 -3.98 3.29 12.37
C LYS A 49 -4.01 4.77 11.93
N THR A 50 -3.84 5.04 10.64
CA THR A 50 -3.72 6.41 10.10
C THR A 50 -5.07 7.12 10.02
N ASP A 51 -5.11 8.41 10.33
CA ASP A 51 -6.32 9.23 10.21
C ASP A 51 -6.79 9.30 8.73
N PRO A 52 -8.09 9.11 8.44
CA PRO A 52 -8.64 9.16 7.08
C PRO A 52 -8.25 10.41 6.28
N LYS A 53 -8.18 11.58 6.92
CA LYS A 53 -7.83 12.85 6.26
C LYS A 53 -6.37 12.95 5.88
N ILE A 54 -5.51 12.21 6.58
CA ILE A 54 -4.09 12.09 6.23
C ILE A 54 -3.94 11.07 5.10
N LEU A 55 -4.63 9.94 5.22
CA LEU A 55 -4.61 8.85 4.26
C LEU A 55 -4.92 9.33 2.84
N ILE A 56 -5.93 10.18 2.68
CA ILE A 56 -6.37 10.68 1.38
C ILE A 56 -5.26 11.43 0.63
N LYS A 57 -4.34 12.10 1.33
CA LYS A 57 -3.20 12.77 0.69
C LYS A 57 -2.22 11.77 0.11
N HIS A 58 -1.98 10.66 0.81
CA HIS A 58 -1.04 9.61 0.37
C HIS A 58 -1.63 8.69 -0.70
N VAL A 59 -2.96 8.69 -0.85
CA VAL A 59 -3.70 7.83 -1.78
C VAL A 59 -4.19 8.58 -3.02
N CYS A 60 -4.65 9.82 -2.86
CA CYS A 60 -5.27 10.62 -3.91
C CYS A 60 -4.39 11.78 -4.41
N SER A 61 -3.31 12.15 -3.71
CA SER A 61 -2.39 13.19 -4.18
C SER A 61 -1.09 12.58 -4.72
N CYS A 62 -0.64 13.12 -5.84
CA CYS A 62 0.67 12.82 -6.42
C CYS A 62 1.73 13.86 -6.06
N GLU A 63 1.41 14.81 -5.16
CA GLU A 63 2.37 15.84 -4.75
C GLU A 63 3.52 15.20 -3.97
N GLU A 64 4.75 15.37 -4.49
CA GLU A 64 5.96 15.01 -3.76
C GLU A 64 5.99 15.84 -2.47
N VAL A 65 5.91 15.16 -1.32
CA VAL A 65 6.19 15.81 -0.05
C VAL A 65 7.72 15.97 0.01
N ASP A 66 8.18 17.11 -0.50
CA ASP A 66 9.56 17.52 -0.89
C ASP A 66 10.73 17.24 0.08
N LYS A 67 10.54 16.51 1.19
CA LYS A 67 11.58 16.36 2.23
C LYS A 67 11.71 14.97 2.85
N ILE A 68 10.89 13.99 2.46
CA ILE A 68 10.95 12.63 3.02
C ILE A 68 10.99 11.60 1.89
N GLU A 69 12.16 10.99 1.72
CA GLU A 69 12.38 9.88 0.79
C GLU A 69 11.40 8.73 1.09
N GLY A 70 10.68 8.24 0.08
CA GLY A 70 9.66 7.19 0.26
C GLY A 70 8.22 7.68 0.47
N THR A 71 7.99 9.00 0.54
CA THR A 71 6.63 9.58 0.49
C THR A 71 6.21 9.68 -0.97
N ARG A 72 5.71 8.58 -1.51
CA ARG A 72 5.22 8.48 -2.89
C ARG A 72 3.70 8.26 -2.88
N ASP A 73 3.08 8.32 -4.03
CA ASP A 73 1.72 7.84 -4.23
C ASP A 73 1.64 6.35 -3.88
N LEU A 74 0.69 5.96 -3.02
CA LEU A 74 0.52 4.58 -2.56
C LEU A 74 0.30 3.60 -3.72
N ALA A 75 -0.49 3.95 -4.73
CA ALA A 75 -0.74 3.07 -5.86
C ALA A 75 0.55 2.80 -6.64
N PHE A 76 1.39 3.83 -6.81
CA PHE A 76 2.71 3.68 -7.41
C PHE A 76 3.64 2.82 -6.56
N TYR A 77 3.66 3.01 -5.24
CA TYR A 77 4.45 2.18 -4.33
C TYR A 77 4.08 0.69 -4.45
N ILE A 78 2.78 0.37 -4.46
CA ILE A 78 2.29 -0.99 -4.64
C ILE A 78 2.75 -1.57 -5.99
N HIS A 79 2.68 -0.81 -7.08
CA HIS A 79 3.11 -1.30 -8.38
C HIS A 79 4.61 -1.58 -8.44
N TYR A 80 5.43 -0.65 -7.97
CA TYR A 80 6.89 -0.72 -8.16
C TYR A 80 7.60 -1.56 -7.09
N VAL A 81 7.17 -1.49 -5.84
CA VAL A 81 7.81 -2.19 -4.72
C VAL A 81 7.20 -3.58 -4.55
N PHE A 82 5.88 -3.67 -4.58
CA PHE A 82 5.20 -4.96 -4.44
C PHE A 82 4.93 -5.66 -5.78
N GLY A 83 5.23 -5.04 -6.92
CA GLY A 83 4.97 -5.64 -8.24
C GLY A 83 3.49 -5.89 -8.54
N ASP A 84 2.57 -5.39 -7.70
CA ASP A 84 1.16 -5.76 -7.75
C ASP A 84 0.36 -4.75 -8.59
N ALA A 85 0.46 -4.90 -9.92
CA ALA A 85 -0.26 -4.03 -10.86
C ALA A 85 -1.78 -4.07 -10.68
N GLU A 86 -2.35 -5.22 -10.29
CA GLU A 86 -3.79 -5.38 -10.08
C GLU A 86 -4.25 -4.58 -8.86
N LEU A 87 -3.56 -4.74 -7.73
CA LEU A 87 -3.88 -4.00 -6.51
C LEU A 87 -3.65 -2.50 -6.70
N SER A 88 -2.54 -2.12 -7.35
CA SER A 88 -2.24 -0.72 -7.68
C SER A 88 -3.38 -0.06 -8.45
N MET A 89 -3.86 -0.70 -9.53
CA MET A 89 -4.97 -0.17 -10.34
C MET A 89 -6.29 -0.09 -9.55
N LYS A 90 -6.56 -1.05 -8.66
CA LYS A 90 -7.73 -1.00 -7.76
C LYS A 90 -7.65 0.18 -6.79
N ILE A 91 -6.48 0.44 -6.22
CA ILE A 91 -6.26 1.57 -5.31
C ILE A 91 -6.43 2.90 -6.05
N TYR A 92 -5.88 3.01 -7.25
CA TYR A 92 -6.03 4.22 -8.08
C TYR A 92 -7.51 4.51 -8.40
N ASN A 93 -8.26 3.50 -8.87
CA ASN A 93 -9.70 3.65 -9.13
C ASN A 93 -10.51 3.97 -7.87
N LEU A 94 -10.09 3.46 -6.71
CA LEU A 94 -10.71 3.77 -5.43
C LEU A 94 -10.47 5.24 -5.04
N ALA A 95 -9.24 5.72 -5.24
CA ALA A 95 -8.83 7.09 -4.99
C ALA A 95 -9.66 8.10 -5.80
N GLU A 96 -9.86 7.85 -7.09
CA GLU A 96 -10.67 8.71 -7.97
C GLU A 96 -12.14 8.77 -7.54
N ARG A 97 -12.71 7.63 -7.11
CA ARG A 97 -14.13 7.54 -6.75
C ARG A 97 -14.47 8.13 -5.40
N LEU A 98 -13.54 8.07 -4.44
CA LEU A 98 -13.77 8.40 -3.03
C LEU A 98 -12.89 9.55 -2.53
N ALA A 99 -12.38 10.37 -3.43
CA ALA A 99 -11.52 11.53 -3.12
C ALA A 99 -12.16 12.55 -2.15
N ASP A 100 -13.50 12.55 -2.03
CA ASP A 100 -14.24 13.43 -1.12
C ASP A 100 -14.81 12.69 0.11
N GLU A 101 -14.60 11.37 0.21
CA GLU A 101 -15.17 10.50 1.26
C GLU A 101 -14.04 9.77 2.04
N PRO A 102 -13.23 10.49 2.84
CA PRO A 102 -12.01 9.94 3.45
C PRO A 102 -12.26 8.70 4.33
N ASP A 103 -13.32 8.70 5.14
CA ASP A 103 -13.65 7.56 6.01
C ASP A 103 -13.98 6.29 5.21
N LYS A 104 -14.72 6.47 4.11
CA LYS A 104 -15.12 5.38 3.22
C LYS A 104 -13.94 4.87 2.40
N LEU A 105 -13.08 5.78 1.92
CA LEU A 105 -11.83 5.46 1.27
C LEU A 105 -10.94 4.60 2.17
N LYS A 106 -10.76 4.99 3.45
CA LYS A 106 -9.99 4.20 4.42
C LYS A 106 -10.56 2.78 4.59
N LEU A 107 -11.87 2.66 4.74
CA LEU A 107 -12.53 1.37 4.92
C LEU A 107 -12.33 0.45 3.70
N GLU A 108 -12.60 0.97 2.51
CA GLU A 108 -12.49 0.20 1.27
C GLU A 108 -11.04 -0.14 0.93
N LEU A 109 -10.10 0.77 1.19
CA LEU A 109 -8.68 0.50 1.05
C LEU A 109 -8.23 -0.61 2.01
N GLY A 110 -8.66 -0.53 3.28
CA GLY A 110 -8.41 -1.58 4.26
C GLY A 110 -8.93 -2.94 3.81
N ASN A 111 -10.16 -2.98 3.25
CA ASN A 111 -10.73 -4.21 2.70
C ASN A 111 -9.91 -4.77 1.53
N LEU A 112 -9.50 -3.91 0.58
CA LEU A 112 -8.66 -4.34 -0.55
C LEU A 112 -7.35 -4.97 -0.08
N LEU A 113 -6.67 -4.32 0.87
CA LEU A 113 -5.40 -4.81 1.42
C LEU A 113 -5.60 -6.10 2.22
N PHE A 114 -6.64 -6.18 3.04
CA PHE A 114 -6.95 -7.38 3.83
C PHE A 114 -7.32 -8.57 2.94
N THR A 115 -8.18 -8.39 1.93
CA THR A 115 -8.48 -9.46 0.97
C THR A 115 -7.23 -9.91 0.24
N ARG A 116 -6.34 -8.98 -0.12
CA ARG A 116 -5.08 -9.37 -0.76
C ARG A 116 -4.22 -10.18 0.20
N LEU A 117 -4.07 -9.77 1.46
CA LEU A 117 -3.37 -10.53 2.52
C LEU A 117 -3.93 -11.95 2.69
N LEU A 118 -5.25 -12.12 2.73
CA LEU A 118 -5.85 -13.45 2.81
C LEU A 118 -5.45 -14.34 1.63
N ASN A 119 -5.52 -13.80 0.41
CA ASN A 119 -5.10 -14.53 -0.79
C ASN A 119 -3.60 -14.92 -0.73
N PHE A 120 -2.75 -14.06 -0.16
CA PHE A 120 -1.34 -14.37 0.08
C PHE A 120 -1.16 -15.53 1.07
N SER A 121 -1.85 -15.46 2.22
CA SER A 121 -1.77 -16.48 3.26
C SER A 121 -2.28 -17.84 2.80
N GLU A 122 -3.33 -17.89 1.98
CA GLU A 122 -3.84 -19.12 1.39
C GLU A 122 -2.83 -19.78 0.43
N ILE A 123 -2.08 -18.99 -0.34
CA ILE A 123 -1.07 -19.49 -1.27
C ILE A 123 0.19 -19.97 -0.53
N ALA A 124 0.60 -19.28 0.54
CA ALA A 124 1.76 -19.66 1.36
C ALA A 124 1.59 -21.01 2.09
N LEU A 125 0.34 -21.50 2.21
CA LEU A 125 0.01 -22.79 2.82
C LEU A 125 0.02 -23.95 1.83
N ILE A 126 0.23 -23.72 0.53
CA ILE A 126 0.34 -24.77 -0.48
C ILE A 126 1.78 -25.31 -0.44
N PRO A 127 2.01 -26.56 -0.02
CA PRO A 127 3.35 -27.14 -0.02
C PRO A 127 3.86 -27.29 -1.46
N ASP A 128 5.16 -27.08 -1.66
CA ASP A 128 5.88 -27.21 -2.95
C ASP A 128 5.59 -28.55 -3.68
#